data_AF-A0A920LUL4-F1
#
_entry.id   AF-A0A920LUL4-F1
#
_cell.length_a   1.000
_cell.length_b   1.000
_cell.length_c   1.000
_cell.angle_alpha   90.00
_cell.angle_beta   90.00
_cell.angle_gamma   90.00
#
_symmetry.space_group_name_H-M   'P 1'
#
loop_
_entity.id
_entity.type
_entity.pdbx_description
1 polymer ?
#
loop_
_entity_poly.entity_id
_entity_poly.type
_entity_poly.pdbx_seq_one_letter_code
_entity_poly.pdbx_strand_id
1 'polypeptide(L)'
;MLKKNFNPIKGFCEPLKTPDDSFIMVSKEKAAEIKKDQTDCMGCLSQCKFSSWKDSDKYSTGKLVDPRSFCIQKTLQNVAHDNEVDNELMFAGHNAWRFGKDPFYSNKFIPTVKQLIERIVTGE
;
A
#
# COMPACT_ATOMS: atom_id res chain seq x y z
N MET A 1 -37.12 -12.20 -12.81
CA MET A 1 -35.98 -11.85 -13.70
C MET A 1 -36.03 -10.35 -14.01
N LEU A 2 -35.48 -9.50 -13.15
CA LEU A 2 -35.40 -8.06 -13.40
C LEU A 2 -34.05 -7.73 -14.06
N LYS A 3 -33.94 -7.95 -15.37
CA LYS A 3 -32.91 -7.28 -16.19
C LYS A 3 -33.39 -5.84 -16.43
N LYS A 4 -33.34 -5.00 -15.40
CA LYS A 4 -33.40 -3.54 -15.60
C LYS A 4 -32.00 -3.10 -16.00
N ASN A 5 -31.91 -2.48 -17.17
CA ASN A 5 -30.71 -1.90 -17.76
C ASN A 5 -29.98 -1.03 -16.72
N PHE A 6 -29.03 -1.63 -16.01
CA PHE A 6 -28.07 -0.91 -15.19
C PHE A 6 -27.12 -0.27 -16.18
N ASN A 7 -27.27 1.03 -16.42
CA ASN A 7 -26.39 1.78 -17.30
C ASN A 7 -25.16 2.15 -16.47
N PRO A 8 -24.03 1.42 -16.60
CA PRO A 8 -22.88 1.65 -15.75
C PRO A 8 -22.33 3.02 -16.09
N ILE A 9 -22.29 3.88 -15.07
CA ILE A 9 -21.67 5.21 -15.16
C ILE A 9 -20.25 4.96 -15.70
N LYS A 10 -19.95 5.42 -16.92
CA LYS A 10 -18.59 5.49 -17.51
C LYS A 10 -17.64 4.30 -17.21
N GLY A 11 -18.09 3.05 -17.43
CA GLY A 11 -17.23 1.86 -17.30
C GLY A 11 -17.10 1.24 -15.91
N PHE A 12 -17.82 1.76 -14.91
CA PHE A 12 -17.89 1.18 -13.56
C PHE A 12 -19.03 0.14 -13.47
N CYS A 13 -18.71 -1.13 -13.69
CA CYS A 13 -19.68 -2.22 -13.87
C CYS A 13 -19.63 -3.30 -12.79
N GLU A 14 -18.52 -3.42 -12.05
CA GLU A 14 -18.29 -4.50 -11.09
C GLU A 14 -18.47 -4.00 -9.65
N PRO A 15 -19.42 -4.54 -8.87
CA PRO A 15 -19.57 -4.23 -7.46
C PRO A 15 -18.59 -5.04 -6.60
N LEU A 16 -17.83 -4.37 -5.72
CA LEU A 16 -17.03 -5.01 -4.68
C LEU A 16 -17.57 -4.66 -3.29
N LYS A 17 -17.86 -5.67 -2.48
CA LYS A 17 -18.33 -5.50 -1.10
C LYS A 17 -17.20 -5.03 -0.19
N THR A 18 -17.50 -4.10 0.69
CA THR A 18 -16.59 -3.61 1.70
C THR A 18 -16.95 -4.20 3.09
N PRO A 19 -16.08 -4.08 4.11
CA PRO A 19 -16.35 -4.56 5.47
C PRO A 19 -17.40 -3.75 6.27
N ASP A 20 -17.86 -2.60 5.75
CA ASP A 20 -18.83 -1.70 6.41
C ASP A 20 -20.25 -1.79 5.81
N ASP A 21 -20.57 -2.96 5.22
CA ASP A 21 -21.85 -3.26 4.57
C ASP A 21 -22.21 -2.33 3.40
N SER A 22 -21.22 -1.62 2.84
CA SER A 22 -21.32 -0.86 1.59
C SER A 22 -20.67 -1.60 0.42
N PHE A 23 -20.77 -1.04 -0.78
CA PHE A 23 -20.04 -1.51 -1.95
C PHE A 23 -19.43 -0.35 -2.75
N ILE A 24 -18.35 -0.63 -3.45
CA ILE A 24 -17.76 0.26 -4.47
C ILE A 24 -18.02 -0.32 -5.86
N MET A 25 -18.18 0.56 -6.85
CA MET A 25 -18.30 0.16 -8.26
C MET A 25 -16.97 0.45 -8.97
N VAL A 26 -16.38 -0.57 -9.59
CA VAL A 26 -15.09 -0.49 -10.30
C VAL A 26 -15.22 -1.03 -11.73
N SER A 27 -14.20 -0.83 -12.58
CA SER A 27 -14.13 -1.54 -13.87
C SER A 27 -13.82 -3.02 -13.67
N LYS A 28 -13.96 -3.82 -14.73
CA LYS A 28 -13.63 -5.25 -14.68
C LYS A 28 -12.15 -5.51 -14.44
N GLU A 29 -11.32 -4.71 -15.09
CA GLU A 29 -9.86 -4.77 -15.00
C GLU A 29 -9.43 -4.43 -13.57
N LYS A 30 -9.99 -3.34 -13.00
CA LYS A 30 -9.67 -2.94 -11.63
C LYS A 30 -10.19 -3.94 -10.60
N ALA A 31 -11.36 -4.55 -10.83
CA ALA A 31 -11.86 -5.60 -9.95
C ALA A 31 -10.94 -6.83 -9.92
N ALA A 32 -10.37 -7.22 -11.07
CA ALA A 32 -9.42 -8.32 -11.16
C ALA A 32 -8.13 -8.01 -10.40
N GLU A 33 -7.60 -6.79 -10.56
CA GLU A 33 -6.44 -6.29 -9.81
C GLU A 33 -6.68 -6.33 -8.29
N ILE A 34 -7.79 -5.75 -7.82
CA ILE A 34 -8.12 -5.71 -6.38
C ILE A 34 -8.23 -7.12 -5.79
N LYS A 35 -8.92 -8.04 -6.49
CA LYS A 35 -9.08 -9.43 -6.01
C LYS A 35 -7.75 -10.16 -5.92
N LYS A 36 -6.84 -9.92 -6.87
CA LYS A 36 -5.48 -10.45 -6.83
C LYS A 36 -4.74 -9.90 -5.60
N ASP A 37 -4.77 -8.58 -5.41
CA ASP A 37 -4.11 -7.93 -4.27
C ASP A 37 -4.66 -8.39 -2.91
N GLN A 38 -5.97 -8.64 -2.81
CA GLN A 38 -6.59 -9.20 -1.60
C GLN A 38 -6.11 -10.63 -1.31
N THR A 39 -5.84 -11.42 -2.35
CA THR A 39 -5.37 -12.81 -2.24
C THR A 39 -3.89 -12.86 -1.89
N ASP A 40 -3.10 -11.99 -2.53
CA ASP A 40 -1.65 -11.92 -2.36
C ASP A 40 -1.24 -11.13 -1.09
N CYS A 41 -2.20 -10.58 -0.36
CA CYS A 41 -1.93 -9.82 0.86
C CYS A 41 -1.39 -10.73 1.98
N MET A 42 -0.16 -10.44 2.41
CA MET A 42 0.54 -11.20 3.46
C MET A 42 0.12 -10.86 4.89
N GLY A 43 -0.77 -9.88 5.07
CA GLY A 43 -1.36 -9.55 6.37
C GLY A 43 -0.42 -8.85 7.36
N CYS A 44 0.48 -7.99 6.87
CA CYS A 44 1.51 -7.30 7.69
C CYS A 44 0.96 -6.42 8.83
N LEU A 45 -0.29 -5.96 8.71
CA LEU A 45 -1.02 -5.31 9.79
C LEU A 45 -2.07 -6.29 10.30
N SER A 46 -1.96 -6.74 11.55
CA SER A 46 -3.06 -7.47 12.17
C SER A 46 -4.24 -6.51 12.40
N GLN A 47 -5.45 -6.99 12.09
CA GLN A 47 -6.77 -6.39 12.36
C GLN A 47 -7.60 -5.78 11.20
N CYS A 48 -8.81 -6.33 11.13
CA CYS A 48 -10.12 -6.00 10.53
C CYS A 48 -10.26 -5.30 9.16
N LYS A 49 -9.42 -4.34 8.75
CA LYS A 49 -9.64 -3.59 7.48
C LYS A 49 -8.57 -3.79 6.42
N PHE A 50 -7.31 -3.89 6.85
CA PHE A 50 -6.16 -3.96 5.96
C PHE A 50 -5.62 -5.39 5.78
N SER A 51 -6.19 -6.35 6.51
CA SER A 51 -5.73 -7.73 6.54
C SER A 51 -6.87 -8.68 6.90
N SER A 52 -6.87 -9.84 6.26
CA SER A 52 -7.70 -10.98 6.62
C SER A 52 -7.06 -11.84 7.72
N TRP A 53 -5.80 -11.56 8.09
CA TRP A 53 -5.02 -12.25 9.11
C TRP A 53 -5.13 -11.58 10.49
N LYS A 54 -5.07 -12.40 11.53
CA LYS A 54 -4.92 -11.97 12.94
C LYS A 54 -4.06 -12.99 13.70
N ASP A 55 -3.46 -12.60 14.80
CA ASP A 55 -2.59 -13.43 15.64
C ASP A 55 -3.33 -14.35 16.62
N SER A 56 -4.66 -14.37 16.56
CA SER A 56 -5.55 -15.09 17.48
C SER A 56 -6.49 -16.06 16.75
N ASP A 57 -7.07 -17.00 17.51
CA ASP A 57 -8.03 -18.01 17.04
C ASP A 57 -7.51 -18.84 15.85
N LYS A 58 -8.20 -18.77 14.70
CA LYS A 58 -7.90 -19.51 13.45
C LYS A 58 -7.02 -18.71 12.49
N TYR A 59 -6.25 -17.75 13.00
CA TYR A 59 -5.41 -16.84 12.22
C TYR A 59 -6.14 -16.03 11.14
N SER A 60 -7.45 -15.81 11.32
CA SER A 60 -8.29 -15.10 10.36
C SER A 60 -9.31 -14.18 11.04
N THR A 61 -9.56 -13.01 10.44
CA THR A 61 -10.60 -12.07 10.85
C THR A 61 -12.00 -12.50 10.41
N GLY A 62 -12.12 -13.51 9.54
CA GLY A 62 -13.38 -13.94 8.93
C GLY A 62 -13.95 -12.95 7.90
N LYS A 63 -13.21 -11.88 7.58
CA LYS A 63 -13.57 -10.88 6.58
C LYS A 63 -12.49 -10.81 5.51
N LEU A 64 -12.89 -10.52 4.28
CA LEU A 64 -11.94 -10.14 3.23
C LEU A 64 -11.34 -8.76 3.54
N VAL A 65 -10.12 -8.54 3.07
CA VAL A 65 -9.46 -7.22 3.12
C VAL A 65 -10.36 -6.19 2.43
N ASP A 66 -10.42 -4.97 2.93
CA ASP A 66 -11.24 -3.92 2.32
C ASP A 66 -10.78 -3.64 0.88
N PRO A 67 -11.64 -3.70 -0.15
CA PRO A 67 -11.26 -3.48 -1.55
C PRO A 67 -10.82 -2.04 -1.84
N ARG A 68 -11.00 -1.11 -0.89
CA ARG A 68 -10.50 0.28 -0.95
C ARG A 68 -9.06 0.41 -0.45
N SER A 69 -8.52 -0.64 0.18
CA SER A 69 -7.17 -0.67 0.69
C SER A 69 -6.21 -1.25 -0.33
N PHE A 70 -4.95 -0.86 -0.24
CA PHE A 70 -3.84 -1.49 -0.96
C PHE A 70 -2.97 -2.29 0.03
N CYS A 71 -2.22 -3.26 -0.49
CA CYS A 71 -1.27 -4.03 0.30
C CYS A 71 0.02 -3.21 0.52
N ILE A 72 0.25 -2.74 1.74
CA ILE A 72 1.44 -1.93 2.10
C ILE A 72 2.75 -2.67 1.76
N GLN A 73 2.81 -3.99 1.96
CA GLN A 73 4.02 -4.74 1.61
C GLN A 73 4.26 -4.75 0.11
N LYS A 74 3.22 -4.99 -0.72
CA LYS A 74 3.34 -4.95 -2.18
C LYS A 74 3.95 -3.62 -2.60
N THR A 75 3.39 -2.51 -2.13
CA THR A 75 3.85 -1.19 -2.53
C THR A 75 5.28 -0.89 -2.04
N LEU A 76 5.64 -1.31 -0.82
CA LEU A 76 7.00 -1.16 -0.29
C LEU A 76 8.03 -2.03 -1.05
N GLN A 77 7.63 -3.21 -1.53
CA GLN A 77 8.51 -4.07 -2.33
C GLN A 77 8.68 -3.50 -3.74
N ASN A 78 7.60 -3.04 -4.37
CA ASN A 78 7.63 -2.41 -5.68
C ASN A 78 8.55 -1.18 -5.68
N VAL A 79 8.38 -0.26 -4.73
CA VAL A 79 9.21 0.96 -4.67
C VAL A 79 10.69 0.66 -4.39
N ALA A 80 10.99 -0.45 -3.70
CA ALA A 80 12.36 -0.85 -3.40
C ALA A 80 13.07 -1.55 -4.58
N HIS A 81 12.34 -2.11 -5.54
CA HIS A 81 12.89 -2.96 -6.60
C HIS A 81 12.58 -2.52 -8.04
N ASP A 82 11.42 -1.92 -8.28
CA ASP A 82 10.88 -1.68 -9.63
C ASP A 82 10.98 -0.21 -10.10
N ASN A 83 11.62 0.66 -9.31
CA ASN A 83 11.90 2.09 -9.59
C ASN A 83 10.68 2.98 -9.91
N GLU A 84 9.46 2.47 -9.79
CA GLU A 84 8.21 3.20 -9.92
C GLU A 84 7.87 3.81 -8.56
N VAL A 85 8.09 5.12 -8.40
CA VAL A 85 7.90 5.82 -7.12
C VAL A 85 6.62 6.65 -7.09
N ASP A 86 6.04 6.94 -8.25
CA ASP A 86 4.91 7.86 -8.38
C ASP A 86 3.56 7.21 -8.04
N ASN A 87 3.43 5.89 -8.20
CA ASN A 87 2.21 5.14 -7.89
C ASN A 87 2.35 4.21 -6.67
N GLU A 88 3.43 4.34 -5.90
CA GLU A 88 3.73 3.48 -4.75
C GLU A 88 3.79 4.24 -3.41
N LEU A 89 3.65 3.49 -2.33
CA LEU A 89 3.81 3.99 -0.96
C LEU A 89 5.25 3.79 -0.49
N MET A 90 5.89 4.87 -0.06
CA MET A 90 7.19 4.85 0.63
C MET A 90 7.08 5.57 1.98
N PHE A 91 7.62 4.96 3.03
CA PHE A 91 7.67 5.59 4.35
C PHE A 91 8.88 6.51 4.49
N ALA A 92 8.65 7.72 4.99
CA ALA A 92 9.69 8.68 5.28
C ALA A 92 9.34 9.51 6.52
N GLY A 93 10.34 9.88 7.30
CA GLY A 93 10.16 10.80 8.42
C GLY A 93 9.90 12.24 7.95
N HIS A 94 9.32 13.07 8.82
CA HIS A 94 8.98 14.48 8.53
C HIS A 94 10.16 15.32 8.00
N ASN A 95 11.40 14.95 8.37
CA ASN A 95 12.61 15.65 7.98
C ASN A 95 13.28 15.08 6.72
N ALA A 96 12.71 14.08 6.02
CA ALA A 96 13.36 13.43 4.89
C ALA A 96 13.75 14.40 3.75
N TRP A 97 12.94 15.43 3.52
CA TRP A 97 13.24 16.47 2.53
C TRP A 97 14.53 17.24 2.84
N ARG A 98 14.99 17.25 4.09
CA ARG A 98 16.21 17.95 4.50
C ARG A 98 17.47 17.31 3.91
N PHE A 99 17.45 16.02 3.57
CA PHE A 99 18.58 15.37 2.89
C PHE A 99 18.95 16.04 1.57
N GLY A 100 17.97 16.61 0.84
CA GLY A 100 18.24 17.38 -0.38
C GLY A 100 18.92 18.73 -0.15
N LYS A 101 18.98 19.22 1.09
CA LYS A 101 19.64 20.48 1.48
C LYS A 101 20.91 20.27 2.30
N ASP A 102 21.18 19.04 2.71
CA ASP A 102 22.31 18.69 3.55
C ASP A 102 23.57 18.55 2.68
N PRO A 103 24.63 19.36 2.93
CA PRO A 103 25.89 19.25 2.20
C PRO A 103 26.52 17.85 2.27
N PHE A 104 26.23 17.08 3.33
CA PHE A 104 26.71 15.72 3.48
C PHE A 104 26.19 14.80 2.36
N TYR A 105 25.00 15.05 1.81
CA TYR A 105 24.41 14.28 0.71
C TYR A 105 24.64 14.91 -0.67
N SER A 106 25.54 15.90 -0.77
CA SER A 106 25.84 16.60 -2.03
C SER A 106 26.50 15.68 -3.08
N ASN A 107 26.45 16.08 -4.35
CA ASN A 107 27.04 15.32 -5.46
C ASN A 107 26.54 13.86 -5.58
N LYS A 108 25.29 13.61 -5.14
CA LYS A 108 24.68 12.27 -5.07
C LYS A 108 25.43 11.30 -4.15
N PHE A 109 26.20 11.81 -3.19
CA PHE A 109 26.84 10.98 -2.19
C PHE A 109 25.80 10.38 -1.25
N ILE A 110 25.80 9.04 -1.13
CA ILE A 110 25.00 8.31 -0.16
C ILE A 110 25.98 7.70 0.86
N PRO A 111 25.98 8.14 2.13
CA PRO A 111 26.90 7.63 3.12
C PRO A 111 26.65 6.15 3.41
N THR A 112 27.72 5.42 3.69
CA THR A 112 27.60 4.11 4.34
C THR A 112 27.02 4.30 5.75
N VAL A 113 26.46 3.22 6.32
CA VAL A 113 25.98 3.24 7.71
C VAL A 113 27.08 3.73 8.68
N LYS A 114 28.34 3.31 8.47
CA LYS A 114 29.47 3.76 9.30
C LYS A 114 29.70 5.27 9.20
N GLN A 115 29.76 5.83 7.99
CA GLN A 115 29.95 7.28 7.77
C GLN A 115 28.80 8.10 8.35
N LEU A 116 27.56 7.61 8.24
CA LEU A 116 26.40 8.26 8.83
C LEU A 116 26.47 8.29 10.37
N ILE A 117 26.86 7.17 11.00
CA ILE A 117 27.02 7.13 12.45
C ILE A 117 28.17 8.02 12.91
N GLU A 118 29.31 8.00 12.22
CA GLU A 118 30.46 8.89 12.51
C GLU A 118 30.03 10.37 12.46
N ARG A 119 29.23 10.75 11.46
CA ARG A 119 28.65 12.10 11.34
C ARG A 119 27.73 12.46 12.51
N ILE A 120 26.79 11.58 12.86
CA ILE A 120 25.84 11.82 13.96
C ILE A 120 26.58 12.04 15.29
N VAL A 121 27.68 11.31 15.52
CA VAL A 121 28.48 11.43 16.76
C VAL A 121 29.21 12.78 16.85
N THR A 122 29.58 13.42 15.74
CA THR A 122 30.21 14.75 15.78
C THR A 122 29.21 15.86 16.11
N GLY A 123 27.90 15.61 15.95
CA GLY A 123 26.83 16.55 16.28
C GLY A 123 26.64 17.68 15.26
N GLU A 124 27.37 17.64 14.14
CA GLU A 124 27.09 18.49 12.98
C GLU A 124 26.27 17.80 11.88
#